data_AF-A0A1J9P199-F1
#
_entry.id   AF-A0A1J9P199-F1
#
_cell.length_a   1.000
_cell.length_b   1.000
_cell.length_c   1.000
_cell.angle_alpha   90.00
_cell.angle_beta   90.00
_cell.angle_gamma   90.00
#
_symmetry.space_group_name_H-M   'P 1'
#
loop_
_entity.id
_entity.type
_entity.pdbx_description
1 polymer ?
#
loop_
_entity_poly.entity_id
_entity_poly.type
_entity_poly.pdbx_seq_one_letter_code
_entity_poly.pdbx_strand_id
1 'polypeptide(L)'
;AEFLSLCHVHLPSFPVCLISYSLVYARQFLQIPNITFNIKLTALMGPGGAQFLADAKNGRRHDVFAWTVNDEVFMRWSLRHKIDGIVTDNSDLCRRICDKWEVGGYLRKDGYEKDAFSDRGDVGHNDDDDADVHGDDDDGITVLQRVEILIAGFVLYVVGSVFATVHQADLTEFIDGL
;
A
#
# COMPACT_ATOMS: atom_id res chain seq x y z
N ALA A 1 1.32 6.74 21.35
CA ALA A 1 2.49 7.24 20.61
C ALA A 1 3.44 8.01 21.54
N GLU A 2 3.88 7.38 22.63
CA GLU A 2 4.63 8.05 23.73
C GLU A 2 5.95 8.69 23.28
N PHE A 3 6.63 8.10 22.30
CA PHE A 3 7.93 8.57 21.83
C PHE A 3 7.86 9.61 20.68
N LEU A 4 6.67 9.91 20.16
CA LEU A 4 6.54 10.73 18.95
C LEU A 4 7.05 12.16 19.17
N SER A 5 6.70 12.78 20.30
CA SER A 5 7.18 14.11 20.73
C SER A 5 8.71 14.13 20.85
N LEU A 6 9.26 13.16 21.57
CA LEU A 6 10.70 13.05 21.80
C LEU A 6 11.47 12.90 20.49
N CYS A 7 10.96 12.12 19.54
CA CYS A 7 11.58 11.99 18.23
C CYS A 7 11.57 13.32 17.45
N HIS A 8 10.49 14.10 17.49
CA HIS A 8 10.45 15.41 16.83
C HIS A 8 11.40 16.42 17.47
N VAL A 9 11.57 16.37 18.80
CA VAL A 9 12.48 17.26 19.53
C VAL A 9 13.94 16.90 19.29
N HIS A 10 14.29 15.62 19.40
CA HIS A 10 15.68 15.16 19.40
C HIS A 10 16.19 14.69 18.04
N LEU A 11 15.29 14.28 17.15
CA LEU A 11 15.59 13.74 15.82
C LEU A 11 14.73 14.42 14.73
N PRO A 12 14.63 15.77 14.69
CA PRO A 12 13.68 16.49 13.82
C PRO A 12 13.88 16.24 12.32
N SER A 13 15.09 15.84 11.90
CA SER A 13 15.42 15.56 10.50
C SER A 13 15.21 14.09 10.09
N PHE A 14 14.82 13.22 11.03
CA PHE A 14 14.59 11.79 10.76
C PHE A 14 13.09 11.50 10.72
N PRO A 15 12.59 10.86 9.65
CA PRO A 15 11.19 10.46 9.61
C PRO A 15 10.88 9.41 10.68
N VAL A 16 9.73 9.56 11.33
CA VAL A 16 9.23 8.60 12.33
C VAL A 16 8.23 7.67 11.66
N CYS A 17 8.42 6.36 11.79
CA CYS A 17 7.52 5.39 11.21
C CYS A 17 6.50 4.85 12.24
N LEU A 18 5.21 5.09 12.01
CA LEU A 18 4.15 4.50 12.81
C LEU A 18 3.85 3.08 12.32
N ILE A 19 4.16 2.08 13.16
CA ILE A 19 3.81 0.68 12.91
C ILE A 19 2.43 0.40 13.54
N SER A 20 1.46 -0.03 12.74
CA SER A 20 0.09 -0.29 13.24
C SER A 20 -0.65 -1.37 12.45
N TYR A 21 -1.62 -2.02 13.10
CA TYR A 21 -2.65 -2.83 12.44
C TYR A 21 -3.99 -2.11 12.31
N SER A 22 -4.17 -0.98 13.00
CA SER A 22 -5.42 -0.22 13.04
C SER A 22 -5.33 1.02 12.15
N LEU A 23 -6.12 1.02 11.07
CA LEU A 23 -6.27 2.20 10.21
C LEU A 23 -6.95 3.35 10.94
N VAL A 24 -7.91 3.06 11.81
CA VAL A 24 -8.64 4.08 12.59
C VAL A 24 -7.69 4.82 13.53
N TYR A 25 -6.76 4.09 14.15
CA TYR A 25 -5.72 4.69 14.97
C TYR A 25 -4.70 5.47 14.12
N ALA A 26 -4.20 4.88 13.03
CA ALA A 26 -3.20 5.50 12.17
C ALA A 26 -3.69 6.83 11.56
N ARG A 27 -4.99 6.93 11.24
CA ARG A 27 -5.60 8.17 10.71
C ARG A 27 -5.42 9.39 11.62
N GLN A 28 -5.29 9.22 12.93
CA GLN A 28 -5.06 10.32 13.87
C GLN A 28 -3.75 11.08 13.56
N PHE A 29 -2.81 10.41 12.89
CA PHE A 29 -1.46 10.94 12.63
C PHE A 29 -1.28 11.52 11.23
N LEU A 30 -2.32 11.53 10.37
CA LEU A 30 -2.24 12.06 9.00
C LEU A 30 -1.91 13.56 8.92
N GLN A 31 -2.08 14.29 10.02
CA GLN A 31 -1.74 15.72 10.11
C GLN A 31 -0.32 15.95 10.65
N ILE A 32 0.35 14.92 11.15
CA ILE A 32 1.66 15.05 11.79
C ILE A 32 2.73 15.07 10.70
N PRO A 33 3.56 16.12 10.61
CA PRO A 33 4.62 16.17 9.60
C PRO A 33 5.69 15.10 9.87
N ASN A 34 6.47 14.79 8.85
CA ASN A 34 7.63 13.89 8.97
C ASN A 34 7.31 12.51 9.59
N ILE A 35 6.08 12.03 9.38
CA ILE A 35 5.65 10.68 9.75
C ILE A 35 5.45 9.82 8.50
N THR A 36 5.86 8.56 8.59
CA THR A 36 5.56 7.51 7.61
C THR A 36 4.73 6.42 8.28
N PHE A 37 4.01 5.64 7.48
CA PHE A 37 3.13 4.59 7.99
C PHE A 37 3.65 3.21 7.60
N ASN A 38 3.77 2.29 8.54
CA ASN A 38 4.00 0.89 8.26
C ASN A 38 2.81 0.07 8.78
N ILE A 39 1.93 -0.30 7.87
CA ILE A 39 0.61 -0.83 8.22
C ILE A 39 0.49 -2.31 7.88
N LYS A 40 -0.20 -3.07 8.74
CA LYS A 40 -0.52 -4.47 8.45
C LYS A 40 -1.29 -4.58 7.13
N LEU A 41 -0.78 -5.35 6.17
CA LEU A 41 -1.35 -5.39 4.81
C LEU A 41 -2.85 -5.72 4.78
N THR A 42 -3.29 -6.70 5.57
CA THR A 42 -4.71 -7.10 5.64
C THR A 42 -5.64 -5.96 6.08
N ALA A 43 -5.13 -4.98 6.84
CA ALA A 43 -5.91 -3.79 7.18
C ALA A 43 -6.04 -2.86 5.96
N LEU A 44 -4.97 -2.67 5.19
CA LEU A 44 -4.96 -1.88 3.95
C LEU A 44 -5.84 -2.49 2.84
N MET A 45 -5.97 -3.81 2.81
CA MET A 45 -6.86 -4.52 1.89
C MET A 45 -8.32 -4.55 2.37
N GLY A 46 -8.55 -4.20 3.63
CA GLY A 46 -9.87 -4.22 4.27
C GLY A 46 -10.62 -2.89 4.18
N PRO A 47 -11.74 -2.78 4.91
CA PRO A 47 -12.58 -1.58 4.93
C PRO A 47 -11.77 -0.31 5.26
N GLY A 48 -11.93 0.72 4.42
CA GLY A 48 -11.29 2.03 4.61
C GLY A 48 -9.81 2.10 4.22
N GLY A 49 -9.22 1.00 3.74
CA GLY A 49 -7.81 0.94 3.32
C GLY A 49 -7.51 1.74 2.05
N ALA A 50 -8.33 1.61 1.01
CA ALA A 50 -8.20 2.42 -0.21
C ALA A 50 -8.29 3.93 0.10
N GLN A 51 -9.25 4.32 0.93
CA GLN A 51 -9.38 5.71 1.36
C GLN A 51 -8.18 6.16 2.22
N PHE A 52 -7.66 5.30 3.10
CA PHE A 52 -6.48 5.63 3.90
C PHE A 52 -5.26 5.90 3.02
N LEU A 53 -5.04 5.06 2.00
CA LEU A 53 -3.96 5.27 1.03
C LEU A 53 -4.14 6.57 0.25
N ALA A 54 -5.37 6.90 -0.17
CA ALA A 54 -5.65 8.16 -0.82
C ALA A 54 -5.38 9.37 0.09
N ASP A 55 -5.83 9.31 1.35
CA ASP A 55 -5.63 10.36 2.35
C ASP A 55 -4.14 10.58 2.66
N ALA A 56 -3.40 9.49 2.91
CA ALA A 56 -1.96 9.54 3.24
C ALA A 56 -1.12 10.08 2.07
N LYS A 57 -1.50 9.71 0.84
CA LYS A 57 -0.77 10.10 -0.38
C LYS A 57 -1.24 11.41 -0.99
N ASN A 58 -2.28 12.02 -0.43
CA ASN A 58 -2.77 13.31 -0.91
C ASN A 58 -1.62 14.34 -0.84
N GLY A 59 -1.24 14.89 -1.99
CA GLY A 59 -0.10 15.80 -2.10
C GLY A 59 1.27 15.17 -1.76
N ARG A 60 1.42 13.84 -1.84
CA ARG A 60 2.64 13.08 -1.49
C ARG A 60 3.16 13.38 -0.08
N ARG A 61 2.24 13.50 0.89
CA ARG A 61 2.57 13.87 2.27
C ARG A 61 3.22 12.76 3.08
N HIS A 62 2.82 11.51 2.84
CA HIS A 62 3.30 10.37 3.62
C HIS A 62 3.60 9.16 2.75
N ASP A 63 4.70 8.49 3.06
CA ASP A 63 5.00 7.15 2.55
C ASP A 63 4.24 6.11 3.37
N VAL A 64 3.70 5.10 2.68
CA VAL A 64 2.98 3.97 3.27
C VAL A 64 3.67 2.66 2.90
N PHE A 65 4.22 2.02 3.92
CA PHE A 65 4.80 0.67 3.90
C PHE A 65 3.77 -0.37 4.37
N ALA A 66 3.95 -1.62 3.93
CA ALA A 66 3.16 -2.76 4.39
C ALA A 66 4.03 -3.82 5.08
N TRP A 67 3.54 -4.40 6.19
CA TRP A 67 4.23 -5.47 6.92
C TRP A 67 3.31 -6.62 7.32
N THR A 68 3.83 -7.82 7.57
CA THR A 68 4.99 -8.41 6.86
C THR A 68 4.41 -9.13 5.65
N VAL A 69 4.93 -8.86 4.45
CA VAL A 69 4.37 -9.43 3.20
C VAL A 69 5.33 -10.47 2.65
N ASN A 70 4.98 -11.74 2.78
CA ASN A 70 5.86 -12.85 2.40
C ASN A 70 5.41 -13.58 1.13
N ASP A 71 4.15 -13.44 0.71
CA ASP A 71 3.60 -14.09 -0.48
C ASP A 71 3.66 -13.20 -1.72
N GLU A 72 4.05 -13.78 -2.86
CA GLU A 72 4.16 -13.07 -4.15
C GLU A 72 2.86 -12.37 -4.56
N VAL A 73 1.71 -13.03 -4.36
CA VAL A 73 0.40 -12.49 -4.71
C VAL A 73 0.14 -11.14 -4.01
N PHE A 74 0.55 -11.04 -2.75
CA PHE A 74 0.40 -9.85 -1.94
C PHE A 74 1.46 -8.80 -2.23
N MET A 75 2.69 -9.20 -2.57
CA MET A 75 3.71 -8.28 -3.07
C MET A 75 3.24 -7.60 -4.38
N ARG A 76 2.66 -8.36 -5.31
CA ARG A 76 2.09 -7.82 -6.56
C ARG A 76 0.87 -6.93 -6.30
N TRP A 77 0.03 -7.29 -5.33
CA TRP A 77 -1.08 -6.43 -4.89
C TRP A 77 -0.55 -5.09 -4.37
N SER A 78 0.50 -5.11 -3.52
CA SER A 78 1.13 -3.91 -2.97
C SER A 78 1.68 -3.00 -4.08
N LEU A 79 2.36 -3.55 -5.08
CA LEU A 79 2.86 -2.78 -6.23
C LEU A 79 1.72 -2.14 -7.03
N ARG A 80 0.64 -2.88 -7.31
CA ARG A 80 -0.54 -2.35 -8.02
C ARG A 80 -1.22 -1.20 -7.28
N HIS A 81 -1.30 -1.29 -5.96
CA HIS A 81 -1.90 -0.27 -5.10
C HIS A 81 -0.88 0.81 -4.69
N LYS A 82 0.27 0.85 -5.38
CA LYS A 82 1.32 1.85 -5.24
C LYS A 82 1.90 1.95 -3.83
N ILE A 83 1.83 0.90 -3.01
CA ILE A 83 2.46 0.86 -1.68
C ILE A 83 3.95 1.21 -1.82
N ASP A 84 4.44 2.13 -0.99
CA ASP A 84 5.74 2.78 -1.19
C ASP A 84 6.91 1.89 -0.74
N GLY A 85 6.63 0.88 0.08
CA GLY A 85 7.57 -0.21 0.31
C GLY A 85 6.96 -1.40 1.03
N ILE A 86 7.68 -2.52 0.95
CA ILE A 86 7.27 -3.80 1.49
C ILE A 86 8.29 -4.24 2.54
N VAL A 87 7.82 -4.51 3.76
CA VAL A 87 8.60 -5.19 4.79
C VAL A 87 8.35 -6.69 4.67
N THR A 88 9.40 -7.47 4.42
CA THR A 88 9.32 -8.89 4.07
C THR A 88 10.49 -9.68 4.63
N ASP A 89 10.25 -10.93 5.00
CA ASP A 89 11.30 -11.92 5.28
C ASP A 89 11.85 -12.54 3.98
N ASN A 90 11.12 -12.40 2.87
CA ASN A 90 11.44 -12.96 1.55
C ASN A 90 11.99 -11.88 0.60
N SER A 91 13.06 -11.21 1.00
CA SER A 91 13.65 -10.07 0.27
C SER A 91 14.07 -10.41 -1.17
N ASP A 92 14.65 -11.59 -1.41
CA ASP A 92 15.04 -12.04 -2.75
C ASP A 92 13.83 -12.19 -3.69
N LEU A 93 12.72 -12.72 -3.17
CA LEU A 93 11.48 -12.85 -3.93
C LEU A 93 10.91 -11.47 -4.25
N CYS A 94 10.82 -10.59 -3.25
CA CYS A 94 10.33 -9.24 -3.43
C CYS A 94 11.16 -8.48 -4.47
N ARG A 95 12.51 -8.58 -4.41
CA ARG A 95 13.39 -7.93 -5.38
C ARG A 95 13.12 -8.41 -6.81
N ARG A 96 13.01 -9.72 -7.03
CA ARG A 96 12.68 -10.29 -8.35
C ARG A 96 11.34 -9.79 -8.88
N ILE A 97 10.33 -9.66 -8.01
CA ILE A 97 9.01 -9.16 -8.41
C ILE A 97 9.10 -7.68 -8.79
N CYS A 98 9.80 -6.85 -8.00
CA CYS A 98 10.02 -5.44 -8.32
C CYS A 98 10.79 -5.27 -9.64
N ASP A 99 11.89 -6.01 -9.84
CA ASP A 99 12.67 -5.94 -11.10
C ASP A 99 11.81 -6.28 -12.31
N LYS A 100 10.99 -7.34 -12.21
CA LYS A 100 10.03 -7.71 -13.28
C LYS A 100 8.97 -6.64 -13.50
N TRP A 101 8.52 -5.98 -12.44
CA TRP A 101 7.52 -4.91 -12.52
C TRP A 101 8.10 -3.64 -13.18
N GLU A 102 9.34 -3.27 -12.88
CA GLU A 102 10.04 -2.13 -13.48
C GLU A 102 10.34 -2.37 -14.97
N VAL A 103 10.84 -3.56 -15.31
CA VAL A 103 11.14 -3.95 -16.71
C VAL A 103 9.85 -4.13 -17.52
N GLY A 104 8.85 -4.80 -16.93
CA GLY A 104 7.52 -4.99 -17.53
C GLY A 104 6.69 -3.70 -17.60
N GLY A 105 7.05 -2.68 -16.81
CA GLY A 105 6.46 -1.34 -16.86
C GLY A 105 6.74 -0.59 -18.17
N TYR A 106 7.80 -0.95 -18.90
CA TYR A 106 8.07 -0.49 -20.26
C TYR A 106 7.35 -1.31 -21.34
N LEU A 107 6.87 -2.51 -21.01
CA LEU A 107 6.09 -3.40 -21.88
C LEU A 107 4.58 -3.29 -21.66
N ARG A 108 4.14 -2.34 -20.83
CA ARG A 108 2.73 -2.10 -20.52
C ARG A 108 1.96 -1.39 -21.65
N LYS A 109 2.36 -1.65 -22.92
CA LYS A 109 1.57 -1.27 -24.10
C LYS A 109 0.95 -2.44 -24.83
N ASP A 110 1.54 -3.64 -24.81
CA ASP A 110 1.00 -4.76 -25.57
C ASP A 110 0.91 -6.02 -24.69
N GLY A 111 -0.22 -6.71 -24.80
CA GLY A 111 -0.71 -7.71 -23.84
C GLY A 111 0.24 -8.87 -23.54
N TYR A 112 -0.03 -9.54 -22.42
CA TYR A 112 0.56 -10.81 -22.05
C TYR A 112 0.32 -11.85 -23.16
N GLU A 113 1.31 -12.10 -24.00
CA GLU A 113 1.33 -13.27 -24.87
C GLU A 113 2.06 -14.41 -24.17
N LYS A 114 1.31 -15.47 -23.90
CA LYS A 114 1.87 -16.79 -23.52
C LYS A 114 2.55 -17.38 -24.74
N ASP A 115 3.82 -17.73 -24.59
CA ASP A 115 4.63 -18.65 -25.37
C ASP A 115 3.97 -19.26 -26.63
N ALA A 116 4.32 -18.78 -27.83
CA ALA A 116 4.26 -19.58 -29.05
C ALA A 116 5.22 -19.06 -30.13
N PHE A 117 6.13 -19.94 -30.53
CA PHE A 117 6.94 -19.88 -31.72
C PHE A 117 6.03 -19.94 -32.97
N SER A 118 5.82 -18.84 -33.72
CA SER A 118 5.56 -18.94 -35.17
C SER A 118 5.77 -17.63 -35.94
N ASP A 119 6.45 -17.82 -37.07
CA ASP A 119 6.70 -17.01 -38.24
C ASP A 119 5.50 -16.23 -38.82
N ARG A 120 5.82 -15.06 -39.44
CA ARG A 120 5.06 -14.20 -40.38
C ARG A 120 4.01 -13.19 -39.85
N GLY A 121 4.39 -11.91 -39.97
CA GLY A 121 3.93 -11.06 -41.08
C GLY A 121 2.71 -10.14 -40.87
N ASP A 122 2.96 -8.86 -41.18
CA ASP A 122 2.05 -7.83 -41.71
C ASP A 122 1.47 -6.74 -40.78
N VAL A 123 1.35 -5.57 -41.39
CA VAL A 123 1.21 -4.20 -40.89
C VAL A 123 -0.24 -3.82 -40.65
N GLY A 124 -0.52 -3.02 -39.61
CA GLY A 124 -1.82 -2.37 -39.42
C GLY A 124 -1.73 -1.16 -38.48
N HIS A 125 -1.99 0.02 -39.05
CA HIS A 125 -2.18 1.30 -38.39
C HIS A 125 -3.61 1.40 -37.80
N ASN A 126 -3.79 2.09 -36.67
CA ASN A 126 -4.83 3.12 -36.43
C ASN A 126 -4.88 3.59 -34.96
N ASP A 127 -4.68 4.89 -34.80
CA ASP A 127 -5.46 5.91 -34.07
C ASP A 127 -6.09 5.63 -32.69
N ASP A 128 -5.65 6.46 -31.74
CA ASP A 128 -6.36 7.17 -30.67
C ASP A 128 -7.77 6.69 -30.27
N ASP A 129 -7.94 6.34 -28.98
CA ASP A 129 -9.08 6.75 -28.17
C ASP A 129 -8.84 6.47 -26.67
N ASP A 130 -9.05 7.51 -25.86
CA ASP A 130 -9.00 7.53 -24.40
C ASP A 130 -10.01 6.58 -23.77
N ALA A 131 -9.53 5.60 -23.00
CA ALA A 131 -10.23 5.09 -21.84
C ALA A 131 -9.22 4.42 -20.90
N ASP A 132 -8.89 5.10 -19.79
CA ASP A 132 -8.28 4.47 -18.60
C ASP A 132 -9.31 3.50 -17.98
N VAL A 133 -9.57 2.40 -18.67
CA VAL A 133 -10.16 1.21 -18.09
C VAL A 133 -9.03 0.60 -17.28
N HIS A 134 -9.04 0.85 -15.97
CA HIS A 134 -8.31 0.03 -15.02
C HIS A 134 -8.78 -1.42 -15.19
N GLY A 135 -8.11 -2.14 -16.10
CA GLY A 135 -8.28 -3.56 -16.28
C GLY A 135 -8.07 -4.22 -14.94
N ASP A 136 -9.06 -5.01 -14.53
CA ASP A 136 -9.01 -5.89 -13.38
C ASP A 136 -7.99 -7.00 -13.71
N ASP A 137 -6.71 -6.61 -13.76
CA ASP A 137 -5.57 -7.47 -13.98
C ASP A 137 -5.51 -8.39 -12.77
N ASP A 138 -6.07 -9.60 -12.92
CA ASP A 138 -6.22 -10.63 -11.89
C ASP A 138 -5.01 -10.63 -10.96
N ASP A 139 -5.26 -10.32 -9.69
CA ASP A 139 -4.20 -10.23 -8.71
C ASP A 139 -3.62 -11.59 -8.32
N GLY A 140 -4.25 -12.68 -8.78
CA GLY A 140 -3.92 -14.04 -8.42
C GLY A 140 -4.45 -14.40 -7.03
N ILE A 141 -5.19 -13.49 -6.37
CA ILE A 141 -5.83 -13.74 -5.08
C ILE A 141 -7.10 -14.55 -5.34
N THR A 142 -7.11 -15.77 -4.83
CA THR A 142 -8.26 -16.66 -4.93
C THR A 142 -9.48 -16.06 -4.23
N VAL A 143 -10.69 -16.46 -4.66
CA VAL A 143 -11.95 -16.03 -4.00
C VAL A 143 -11.93 -16.33 -2.51
N LEU A 144 -11.40 -17.48 -2.10
CA LEU A 144 -11.28 -17.85 -0.69
C LEU A 144 -10.37 -16.88 0.07
N GLN A 145 -9.18 -16.57 -0.47
CA GLN A 145 -8.29 -15.59 0.14
C GLN A 145 -8.94 -14.21 0.21
N ARG A 146 -9.69 -13.78 -0.82
CA ARG A 146 -10.43 -12.49 -0.77
C ARG A 146 -11.43 -12.49 0.38
N VAL A 147 -12.20 -13.57 0.56
CA VAL A 147 -13.16 -13.70 1.66
C VAL A 147 -12.44 -13.67 3.01
N GLU A 148 -11.35 -14.42 3.17
CA GLU A 148 -10.55 -14.42 4.40
C GLU A 148 -9.99 -13.03 4.72
N ILE A 149 -9.48 -12.32 3.73
CA ILE A 149 -8.95 -10.96 3.86
C ILE A 149 -10.06 -9.99 4.25
N LEU A 150 -11.25 -10.08 3.66
CA LEU A 150 -12.38 -9.22 4.02
C LEU A 150 -12.85 -9.46 5.45
N ILE A 151 -12.95 -10.72 5.87
CA ILE A 151 -13.29 -11.09 7.25
C ILE A 151 -12.23 -10.56 8.22
N ALA A 152 -10.95 -10.84 7.95
CA ALA A 152 -9.84 -10.39 8.79
C ALA A 152 -9.75 -8.86 8.85
N GLY A 153 -9.91 -8.19 7.71
CA GLY A 153 -9.93 -6.73 7.59
C GLY A 153 -11.07 -6.10 8.39
N PHE A 154 -12.28 -6.70 8.35
CA PHE A 154 -13.41 -6.24 9.15
C PHE A 154 -13.16 -6.42 10.65
N VAL A 155 -12.62 -7.57 11.07
CA VAL A 155 -12.23 -7.80 12.48
C VAL A 155 -11.20 -6.77 12.93
N LEU A 156 -10.17 -6.52 12.12
CA LEU A 156 -9.16 -5.50 12.41
C LEU A 156 -9.74 -4.10 12.47
N TYR A 157 -10.75 -3.77 11.66
CA TYR A 157 -11.45 -2.50 11.73
C TYR A 157 -12.20 -2.33 13.04
N VAL A 158 -12.97 -3.34 13.48
CA VAL A 158 -13.73 -3.30 14.74
C VAL A 158 -12.79 -3.22 15.94
N VAL A 159 -11.82 -4.14 16.05
CA VAL A 159 -10.84 -4.15 17.14
C VAL A 159 -9.99 -2.87 17.10
N GLY A 160 -9.60 -2.43 15.92
CA GLY A 160 -8.85 -1.20 15.71
C GLY A 160 -9.61 0.06 16.11
N SER A 161 -10.93 0.08 15.93
CA SER A 161 -11.80 1.17 16.38
C SER A 161 -11.87 1.24 17.90
N VAL A 162 -12.07 0.11 18.58
CA VAL A 162 -12.04 0.04 20.05
C VAL A 162 -10.66 0.47 20.57
N PHE A 163 -9.58 -0.05 19.96
CA PHE A 163 -8.21 0.33 20.30
C PHE A 163 -7.99 1.84 20.15
N ALA A 164 -8.43 2.44 19.04
CA ALA A 164 -8.27 3.87 18.78
C ALA A 164 -9.01 4.76 19.78
N THR A 165 -10.15 4.29 20.31
CA THR A 165 -10.91 4.97 21.38
C THR A 165 -10.21 4.86 22.73
N VAL A 166 -9.64 3.69 23.06
CA VAL A 166 -8.94 3.48 24.33
C VAL A 166 -7.58 4.17 24.37
N HIS A 167 -6.89 4.21 23.23
CA HIS A 167 -5.53 4.74 23.10
C HIS A 167 -5.49 6.04 22.30
N GLN A 168 -6.44 6.96 22.49
CA GLN A 168 -6.40 8.27 21.83
C GLN A 168 -5.02 8.90 21.99
N ALA A 169 -4.38 9.23 20.86
CA ALA A 169 -3.12 9.92 20.89
C ALA A 169 -3.40 11.39 21.21
N ASP A 170 -2.83 11.89 22.31
CA ASP A 170 -2.76 13.33 22.53
C ASP A 170 -1.74 13.89 21.52
N LEU A 171 -2.27 14.62 20.54
CA LEU A 171 -1.51 15.22 19.44
C LEU A 171 -1.62 16.75 19.44
N THR A 172 -2.16 17.32 20.53
CA THR A 172 -2.42 18.77 20.65
C THR A 172 -1.16 19.60 20.41
N GLU A 173 -0.01 19.17 20.95
CA GLU A 173 1.28 19.83 20.75
C GLU A 173 1.73 19.95 19.28
N PHE A 174 1.21 19.11 18.38
CA PHE A 174 1.52 19.14 16.95
C PHE A 174 0.48 19.92 16.15
N ILE A 175 -0.76 19.93 16.60
CA ILE A 175 -1.87 20.61 15.92
C ILE A 175 -1.84 22.11 16.23
N ASP A 176 -1.53 22.49 17.46
CA ASP A 176 -1.51 23.90 17.89
C ASP A 176 -0.27 24.67 17.37
N GLY A 177 0.71 23.96 16.81
CA GLY A 177 1.92 24.52 16.21
C GLY A 177 1.92 24.62 14.67
N LEU A 178 0.84 24.19 14.01
CA LEU A 178 0.61 24.24 12.55
C LEU A 178 -0.25 25.45 12.17
#